data_AF-A0A8H7L7K7-F1
#
_entry.id   AF-A0A8H7L7K7-F1
#
_cell.length_a   1.000
_cell.length_b   1.000
_cell.length_c   1.000
_cell.angle_alpha   90.00
_cell.angle_beta   90.00
_cell.angle_gamma   90.00
#
_symmetry.space_group_name_H-M   'P 1'
#
loop_
_entity.id
_entity.type
_entity.pdbx_description
1 polymer ?
#
loop_
_entity_poly.entity_id
_entity_poly.type
_entity_poly.pdbx_seq_one_letter_code
_entity_poly.pdbx_strand_id
1 'polypeptide(L)'
;MKTQMVVEEKKLRFMFGIFCLAMLSSATTTAPSDWSYVSEGGATIVFSFIGDAALHSDFRGQVLRLLKTSRTSPVFPAEQILPDENESALPFHRTVIERLIPSENLPRLAIVHVDRAWLHAMANYHESARPSTRTGKDGIDVARASALIATDVIGHSGLSVEIKPKWGFMPSAAHLSPDTLPVKMQTCRFCMHKYTKSKQAGFTSSAPSLYCPMDLYSNDSHRITKAIGDLWDGWVASAGSANNLKIFLHGKMIKPDDSTALLQSHFAGADTVCLRDRFVAALLPLLSDTPVLRTLSTLQRTLDPLDIEGLSRLWSDSSSNDEPTDWNVLNFVQPSLEEWSFFLDQYFSLGKSFDHGNPDKANLRYYILAYLLSATFKDCSIMINLDRENEQHSAVRVIDLDIKDIDRLAKWRTLDKEIVEAYTRVDHVKRCVDAHYTCDI
;
A
#
# COMPACT_ATOMS: atom_id res chain seq x y z
N MET A 1 45.91 -8.67 -1.66
CA MET A 1 45.93 -7.19 -1.50
C MET A 1 45.02 -6.46 -2.49
N LYS A 2 45.04 -6.73 -3.80
CA LYS A 2 44.15 -6.03 -4.77
C LYS A 2 42.63 -6.29 -4.58
N THR A 3 42.23 -7.48 -4.13
CA THR A 3 40.80 -7.81 -3.94
C THR A 3 40.19 -7.16 -2.69
N GLN A 4 41.01 -6.84 -1.69
CA GLN A 4 40.57 -6.25 -0.43
C GLN A 4 40.35 -4.73 -0.55
N MET A 5 41.18 -4.06 -1.36
CA MET A 5 40.99 -2.65 -1.74
C MET A 5 39.71 -2.41 -2.56
N VAL A 6 39.33 -3.33 -3.46
CA VAL A 6 38.12 -3.16 -4.29
C VAL A 6 36.84 -3.35 -3.46
N VAL A 7 36.89 -4.18 -2.41
CA VAL A 7 35.76 -4.35 -1.47
C VAL A 7 35.65 -3.14 -0.53
N GLU A 8 36.77 -2.57 -0.08
CA GLU A 8 36.76 -1.32 0.68
C GLU A 8 36.32 -0.11 -0.16
N GLU A 9 36.76 0.03 -1.42
CA GLU A 9 36.28 1.11 -2.30
C GLU A 9 34.78 1.00 -2.62
N LYS A 10 34.25 -0.22 -2.76
CA LYS A 10 32.79 -0.42 -2.96
C LYS A 10 32.01 -0.14 -1.68
N LYS A 11 32.51 -0.51 -0.50
CA LYS A 11 31.93 -0.11 0.79
C LYS A 11 32.00 1.40 1.01
N LEU A 12 33.11 2.04 0.62
CA LEU A 12 33.30 3.48 0.74
C LEU A 12 32.41 4.24 -0.24
N ARG A 13 32.20 3.74 -1.47
CA ARG A 13 31.22 4.30 -2.42
C ARG A 13 29.77 4.04 -2.03
N PHE A 14 29.47 2.93 -1.35
CA PHE A 14 28.15 2.67 -0.77
C PHE A 14 27.86 3.58 0.42
N MET A 15 28.86 3.85 1.27
CA MET A 15 28.77 4.85 2.35
C MET A 15 28.75 6.30 1.84
N PHE A 16 29.54 6.65 0.82
CA PHE A 16 29.55 8.00 0.24
C PHE A 16 28.35 8.28 -0.67
N GLY A 17 27.72 7.25 -1.26
CA GLY A 17 26.47 7.39 -2.01
C GLY A 17 25.27 7.77 -1.14
N ILE A 18 25.38 7.62 0.18
CA ILE A 18 24.35 8.00 1.17
C ILE A 18 24.55 9.45 1.66
N PHE A 19 25.75 10.03 1.51
CA PHE A 19 26.06 11.39 1.95
C PHE A 19 26.52 12.26 0.78
N CYS A 20 25.64 12.48 -0.19
CA CYS A 20 25.71 13.73 -0.95
C CYS A 20 25.16 14.82 -0.03
N LEU A 21 26.03 15.64 0.55
CA LEU A 21 25.69 16.87 1.29
C LEU A 21 25.08 17.92 0.35
N ALA A 22 24.00 17.57 -0.35
CA ALA A 22 23.00 18.56 -0.70
C ALA A 22 22.45 19.07 0.64
N MET A 23 22.39 20.39 0.84
CA MET A 23 21.74 20.99 2.00
C MET A 23 20.38 20.31 2.19
N LEU A 24 20.24 19.47 3.21
CA LEU A 24 18.96 18.88 3.55
C LEU A 24 18.01 20.05 3.81
N SER A 25 16.91 20.10 3.06
CA SER A 25 15.85 21.07 3.34
C SER A 25 15.46 20.95 4.83
N SER A 26 15.22 22.08 5.46
CA SER A 26 15.04 22.17 6.91
C SER A 26 13.63 22.65 7.21
N ALA A 27 12.81 21.79 7.81
CA ALA A 27 11.44 22.15 8.19
C ALA A 27 11.42 23.21 9.31
N THR A 28 12.51 23.36 10.07
CA THR A 28 12.74 24.46 11.02
C THR A 28 12.56 25.86 10.40
N THR A 29 12.72 25.99 9.08
CA THR A 29 12.52 27.29 8.41
C THR A 29 11.07 27.74 8.36
N THR A 30 10.12 26.86 8.70
CA THR A 30 8.66 27.13 8.71
C THR A 30 8.15 27.42 10.12
N ALA A 31 7.00 28.06 10.24
CA ALA A 31 6.29 28.21 11.51
C ALA A 31 5.40 26.97 11.80
N PRO A 32 5.10 26.64 13.07
CA PRO A 32 4.16 25.57 13.39
C PRO A 32 2.75 25.74 12.79
N SER A 33 2.34 26.99 12.54
CA SER A 33 1.08 27.34 11.87
C SER A 33 1.07 27.05 10.38
N ASP A 34 2.23 26.85 9.76
CA ASP A 34 2.35 26.49 8.35
C ASP A 34 2.03 25.00 8.11
N TRP A 35 1.79 24.26 9.18
CA TRP A 35 1.46 22.84 9.16
C TRP A 35 0.09 22.64 9.80
N SER A 36 -0.79 21.87 9.15
CA SER A 36 -2.09 21.50 9.70
C SER A 36 -2.10 20.03 10.09
N TYR A 37 -2.61 19.69 11.27
CA TYR A 37 -2.85 18.31 11.66
C TYR A 37 -3.74 17.59 10.64
N VAL A 38 -3.36 16.37 10.25
CA VAL A 38 -4.14 15.51 9.33
C VAL A 38 -4.62 14.25 10.05
N SER A 39 -3.69 13.48 10.60
CA SER A 39 -3.98 12.19 11.24
C SER A 39 -2.81 11.71 12.09
N GLU A 40 -3.04 10.70 12.93
CA GLU A 40 -1.97 10.02 13.66
C GLU A 40 -2.21 8.51 13.80
N GLY A 41 -1.10 7.75 13.68
CA GLY A 41 -1.07 6.29 13.78
C GLY A 41 -0.53 5.80 15.13
N GLY A 42 0.04 4.59 15.14
CA GLY A 42 0.74 4.05 16.31
C GLY A 42 2.02 4.81 16.64
N ALA A 43 2.85 5.05 15.62
CA ALA A 43 4.21 5.57 15.76
C ALA A 43 4.41 7.00 15.20
N THR A 44 3.54 7.50 14.31
CA THR A 44 3.72 8.78 13.63
C THR A 44 2.49 9.70 13.73
N ILE A 45 2.73 11.01 13.70
CA ILE A 45 1.74 12.08 13.46
C ILE A 45 2.02 12.69 12.09
N VAL A 46 0.97 12.96 11.32
CA VAL A 46 1.06 13.52 9.98
C VAL A 46 0.46 14.93 9.97
N PHE A 47 1.25 15.87 9.48
CA PHE A 47 0.85 17.26 9.26
C PHE A 47 0.97 17.60 7.79
N SER A 48 0.09 18.42 7.25
CA SER A 48 0.16 18.85 5.86
C SER A 48 0.48 20.32 5.75
N PHE A 49 1.28 20.68 4.75
CA PHE A 49 1.79 22.03 4.59
C PHE A 49 0.71 22.97 4.03
N ILE A 50 0.39 24.01 4.79
CA ILE A 50 -0.57 25.07 4.47
C ILE A 50 0.07 26.47 4.46
N GLY A 51 1.38 26.56 4.69
CA GLY A 51 2.11 27.82 4.65
C GLY A 51 2.25 28.42 3.25
N ASP A 52 2.89 29.59 3.17
CA ASP A 52 3.11 30.27 1.90
C ASP A 52 4.12 29.50 1.03
N ALA A 53 3.60 28.86 -0.02
CA ALA A 53 4.39 28.08 -0.97
C ALA A 53 5.39 28.93 -1.78
N ALA A 54 5.22 30.26 -1.86
CA ALA A 54 6.20 31.15 -2.48
C ALA A 54 7.44 31.33 -1.59
N LEU A 55 7.29 31.25 -0.27
CA LEU A 55 8.38 31.33 0.70
C LEU A 55 9.03 29.97 0.95
N HIS A 56 8.25 28.90 0.84
CA HIS A 56 8.68 27.53 1.14
C HIS A 56 8.32 26.55 0.02
N SER A 57 8.89 26.77 -1.16
CA SER A 57 8.60 25.96 -2.35
C SER A 57 8.85 24.46 -2.14
N ASP A 58 9.81 24.11 -1.29
CA ASP A 58 10.20 22.72 -1.00
C ASP A 58 9.10 21.94 -0.28
N PHE A 59 8.21 22.61 0.47
CA PHE A 59 7.14 21.96 1.23
C PHE A 59 5.77 22.03 0.54
N ARG A 60 5.67 22.71 -0.61
CA ARG A 60 4.42 22.79 -1.37
C ARG A 60 3.91 21.38 -1.73
N GLY A 61 2.66 21.09 -1.36
CA GLY A 61 2.02 19.81 -1.64
C GLY A 61 2.69 18.64 -0.90
N GLN A 62 3.23 18.89 0.28
CA GLN A 62 3.87 17.89 1.12
C GLN A 62 3.22 17.75 2.49
N VAL A 63 3.35 16.56 3.05
CA VAL A 63 3.09 16.26 4.45
C VAL A 63 4.39 16.01 5.19
N LEU A 64 4.44 16.45 6.44
CA LEU A 64 5.48 16.14 7.40
C LEU A 64 5.01 15.01 8.33
N ARG A 65 5.83 13.98 8.47
CA ARG A 65 5.61 12.85 9.37
C ARG A 65 6.60 12.93 10.52
N LEU A 66 6.07 13.15 11.72
CA LEU A 66 6.83 13.24 12.96
C LEU A 66 6.63 11.99 13.80
N LEU A 67 7.71 11.43 14.34
CA LEU A 67 7.63 10.28 15.24
C LEU A 67 7.05 10.66 16.59
N LYS A 68 6.49 9.66 17.25
CA LYS A 68 5.93 9.76 18.59
C LYS A 68 6.81 9.07 19.61
N THR A 69 6.81 9.62 20.81
CA THR A 69 7.35 8.99 22.00
C THR A 69 6.26 8.81 23.05
N SER A 70 6.27 7.67 23.73
CA SER A 70 5.35 7.36 24.82
C SER A 70 5.65 8.25 26.02
N ARG A 71 4.62 8.85 26.61
CA ARG A 71 4.78 9.66 27.83
C ARG A 71 4.92 8.80 29.10
N THR A 72 4.59 7.51 29.01
CA THR A 72 4.54 6.58 30.15
C THR A 72 5.63 5.53 30.13
N SER A 73 6.47 5.48 29.10
CA SER A 73 7.57 4.51 29.05
C SER A 73 8.75 5.00 29.90
N PRO A 74 9.40 4.13 30.68
CA PRO A 74 10.66 4.48 31.35
C PRO A 74 11.68 4.92 30.30
N VAL A 75 12.48 5.95 30.62
CA VAL A 75 13.59 6.40 29.79
C VAL A 75 14.53 5.20 29.62
N PHE A 76 14.50 4.56 28.45
CA PHE A 76 15.47 3.51 28.14
C PHE A 76 16.87 4.16 28.08
N PRO A 77 17.91 3.53 28.64
CA PRO A 77 19.28 4.00 28.47
C PRO A 77 19.61 4.12 26.98
N ALA A 78 20.42 5.12 26.63
CA ALA A 78 20.72 5.59 25.27
C ALA A 78 21.27 4.53 24.27
N GLU A 79 21.41 3.28 24.69
CA GLU A 79 21.98 2.15 23.94
C GLU A 79 20.90 1.24 23.31
N GLN A 80 19.60 1.50 23.56
CA GLN A 80 18.47 0.82 22.89
C GLN A 80 17.65 1.78 22.03
N ILE A 81 18.32 2.60 21.21
CA ILE A 81 17.64 3.34 20.14
C ILE A 81 17.15 2.30 19.14
N LEU A 82 15.86 1.95 19.21
CA LEU A 82 15.20 1.20 18.15
C LEU A 82 15.45 1.94 16.83
N PRO A 83 15.90 1.24 15.77
CA PRO A 83 16.13 1.87 14.47
C PRO A 83 14.85 2.61 14.04
N ASP A 84 15.04 3.82 13.54
CA ASP A 84 13.93 4.71 13.15
C ASP A 84 13.10 4.04 12.04
N GLU A 85 11.78 3.98 12.22
CA GLU A 85 10.86 3.50 11.18
C GLU A 85 11.03 4.28 9.87
N ASN A 86 11.36 5.58 9.93
CA ASN A 86 11.68 6.40 8.77
C ASN A 86 13.08 6.11 8.20
N GLU A 87 14.08 5.78 9.04
CA GLU A 87 15.43 5.40 8.58
C GLU A 87 15.44 4.03 7.91
N SER A 88 14.46 3.17 8.17
CA SER A 88 14.31 1.87 7.50
C SER A 88 13.36 1.90 6.30
N ALA A 89 12.26 2.66 6.38
CA ALA A 89 11.26 2.75 5.31
C ALA A 89 11.79 3.46 4.05
N LEU A 90 12.56 4.55 4.20
CA LEU A 90 13.06 5.29 3.05
C LEU A 90 14.11 4.51 2.23
N PRO A 91 15.13 3.86 2.84
CA PRO A 91 16.04 3.00 2.09
C PRO A 91 15.32 1.86 1.38
N PHE A 92 14.36 1.20 2.04
CA PHE A 92 13.55 0.17 1.38
C PHE A 92 12.78 0.73 0.18
N HIS A 93 12.13 1.88 0.34
CA HIS A 93 11.40 2.54 -0.76
C HIS A 93 12.31 2.81 -1.97
N ARG A 94 13.49 3.39 -1.74
CA ARG A 94 14.45 3.73 -2.80
C ARG A 94 15.09 2.50 -3.45
N THR A 95 15.49 1.53 -2.64
CA THR A 95 16.18 0.33 -3.13
C THR A 95 15.24 -0.68 -3.77
N VAL A 96 13.97 -0.71 -3.36
CA VAL A 96 13.02 -1.76 -3.77
C VAL A 96 11.84 -1.18 -4.56
N ILE A 97 11.04 -0.30 -3.96
CA ILE A 97 9.77 0.17 -4.54
C ILE A 97 9.99 1.00 -5.81
N GLU A 98 10.95 1.93 -5.80
CA GLU A 98 11.26 2.79 -6.95
C GLU A 98 11.81 2.02 -8.16
N ARG A 99 12.28 0.78 -7.98
CA ARG A 99 12.69 -0.11 -9.08
C ARG A 99 11.50 -0.81 -9.75
N LEU A 100 10.35 -0.87 -9.08
CA LEU A 100 9.18 -1.66 -9.51
C LEU A 100 8.03 -0.79 -10.01
N ILE A 101 7.88 0.42 -9.47
CA ILE A 101 6.85 1.37 -9.85
C ILE A 101 7.53 2.67 -10.33
N PRO A 102 7.10 3.24 -11.47
CA PRO A 102 7.62 4.52 -11.95
C PRO A 102 7.51 5.61 -10.89
N SER A 103 8.55 6.44 -10.75
CA SER A 103 8.64 7.43 -9.68
C SER A 103 7.56 8.51 -9.77
N GLU A 104 7.06 8.80 -10.97
CA GLU A 104 5.92 9.69 -11.18
C GLU A 104 4.64 9.17 -10.52
N ASN A 105 4.48 7.85 -10.38
CA ASN A 105 3.34 7.20 -9.74
C ASN A 105 3.58 6.88 -8.27
N LEU A 106 4.65 7.39 -7.67
CA LEU A 106 4.94 7.23 -6.25
C LEU A 106 4.85 8.58 -5.51
N PRO A 107 4.49 8.58 -4.22
CA PRO A 107 4.76 9.72 -3.35
C PRO A 107 6.27 9.96 -3.30
N ARG A 108 6.70 11.20 -3.49
CA ARG A 108 8.09 11.57 -3.17
C ARG A 108 8.28 11.45 -1.67
N LEU A 109 9.39 10.85 -1.26
CA LEU A 109 9.81 10.73 0.13
C LEU A 109 11.20 11.33 0.30
N ALA A 110 11.39 12.15 1.33
CA ALA A 110 12.70 12.70 1.66
C ALA A 110 12.85 12.91 3.18
N ILE A 111 14.09 12.90 3.64
CA ILE A 111 14.44 13.28 5.01
C ILE A 111 14.68 14.78 5.03
N VAL A 112 14.16 15.45 6.05
CA VAL A 112 14.39 16.87 6.33
C VAL A 112 14.98 17.04 7.70
N HIS A 113 15.76 18.11 7.87
CA HIS A 113 16.23 18.51 9.18
C HIS A 113 15.09 19.13 10.00
N VAL A 114 15.06 18.82 11.28
CA VAL A 114 14.23 19.46 12.30
C VAL A 114 15.08 19.72 13.53
N ASP A 115 14.82 20.82 14.22
CA ASP A 115 15.45 21.10 15.50
C ASP A 115 14.49 20.85 16.68
N ARG A 116 15.08 20.66 17.86
CA ARG A 116 14.35 20.37 19.09
C ARG A 116 13.40 21.50 19.52
N ALA A 117 13.80 22.77 19.37
CA ALA A 117 12.97 23.90 19.78
C ALA A 117 11.73 24.03 18.88
N TRP A 118 11.90 23.81 17.57
CA TRP A 118 10.84 23.75 16.59
C TRP A 118 9.88 22.59 16.85
N LEU A 119 10.40 21.39 17.14
CA LEU A 119 9.56 20.24 17.52
C LEU A 119 8.76 20.49 18.80
N HIS A 120 9.33 21.17 19.79
CA HIS A 120 8.60 21.62 20.97
C HIS A 120 7.48 22.60 20.61
N ALA A 121 7.75 23.57 19.73
CA ALA A 121 6.75 24.53 19.26
C ALA A 121 5.61 23.85 18.50
N MET A 122 5.94 22.90 17.61
CA MET A 122 4.96 22.05 16.92
C MET A 122 4.09 21.26 17.88
N ALA A 123 4.70 20.59 18.87
CA ALA A 123 3.99 19.79 19.85
C ALA A 123 2.99 20.66 20.64
N ASN A 124 3.42 21.83 21.09
CA ASN A 124 2.57 22.74 21.86
C ASN A 124 1.43 23.32 21.01
N TYR A 125 1.71 23.73 19.77
CA TYR A 125 0.72 24.35 18.89
C TYR A 125 -0.40 23.37 18.49
N HIS A 126 -0.04 22.12 18.19
CA HIS A 126 -0.98 21.14 17.63
C HIS A 126 -1.62 20.20 18.66
N GLU A 127 -1.23 20.23 19.93
CA GLU A 127 -1.74 19.29 20.94
C GLU A 127 -3.28 19.31 21.05
N SER A 128 -3.90 20.48 20.91
CA SER A 128 -5.36 20.65 20.98
C SER A 128 -6.10 20.08 19.76
N ALA A 129 -5.42 19.93 18.62
CA ALA A 129 -6.00 19.36 17.40
C ALA A 129 -5.98 17.82 17.41
N ARG A 130 -5.22 17.22 18.33
CA ARG A 130 -5.10 15.76 18.45
C ARG A 130 -6.34 15.15 19.10
N PRO A 131 -6.75 13.92 18.73
CA PRO A 131 -7.85 13.22 19.38
C PRO A 131 -7.63 13.07 20.89
N SER A 132 -8.66 13.30 21.70
CA SER A 132 -8.59 13.22 23.16
C SER A 132 -8.13 11.85 23.69
N THR A 133 -8.35 10.78 22.92
CA THR A 133 -7.87 9.41 23.22
C THR A 133 -6.35 9.24 23.07
N ARG A 134 -5.69 10.18 22.39
CA ARG A 134 -4.24 10.22 22.18
C ARG A 134 -3.56 11.20 23.12
N THR A 135 -4.24 12.30 23.43
CA THR A 135 -3.79 13.33 24.37
C THR A 135 -3.42 12.69 25.72
N GLY A 136 -2.15 12.84 26.12
CA GLY A 136 -1.61 12.28 27.37
C GLY A 136 -0.97 10.89 27.29
N LYS A 137 -1.20 10.10 26.22
CA LYS A 137 -0.57 8.79 26.03
C LYS A 137 0.82 8.91 25.39
N ASP A 138 0.91 9.70 24.34
CA ASP A 138 2.11 9.91 23.55
C ASP A 138 2.21 11.38 23.08
N GLY A 139 3.36 11.77 22.53
CA GLY A 139 3.59 13.09 21.97
C GLY A 139 4.67 13.06 20.90
N ILE A 140 4.88 14.17 20.21
CA ILE A 140 5.99 14.30 19.24
C ILE A 140 7.32 14.00 19.94
N ASP A 141 8.15 13.15 19.34
CA ASP A 141 9.49 12.85 19.81
C ASP A 141 10.44 14.03 19.50
N VAL A 142 10.55 14.94 20.46
CA VAL A 142 11.37 16.17 20.36
C VAL A 142 12.88 15.91 20.40
N ALA A 143 13.32 14.68 20.62
CA ALA A 143 14.74 14.31 20.62
C ALA A 143 15.29 14.07 19.20
N ARG A 144 14.42 14.01 18.18
CA ARG A 144 14.80 13.76 16.78
C ARG A 144 15.45 15.00 16.15
N ALA A 145 16.41 14.75 15.27
CA ALA A 145 17.09 15.76 14.45
C ALA A 145 16.68 15.71 12.97
N SER A 146 15.81 14.76 12.62
CA SER A 146 15.30 14.50 11.29
C SER A 146 13.83 14.13 11.33
N ALA A 147 13.14 14.39 10.22
CA ALA A 147 11.76 13.99 9.99
C ALA A 147 11.59 13.53 8.53
N LEU A 148 10.49 12.85 8.25
CA LEU A 148 10.15 12.41 6.89
C LEU A 148 9.14 13.37 6.28
N ILE A 149 9.42 13.90 5.10
CA ILE A 149 8.43 14.54 4.23
C ILE A 149 7.96 13.56 3.17
N ALA A 150 6.67 13.62 2.87
CA ALA A 150 6.04 12.85 1.80
C ALA A 150 5.17 13.77 0.93
N THR A 151 4.88 13.37 -0.31
CA THR A 151 3.85 14.09 -1.08
C THR A 151 2.50 14.02 -0.35
N ASP A 152 1.83 15.15 -0.22
CA ASP A 152 0.42 15.19 0.16
C ASP A 152 -0.44 14.65 -0.98
N VAL A 153 -0.85 13.39 -0.82
CA VAL A 153 -1.67 12.69 -1.81
C VAL A 153 -3.17 12.96 -1.61
N ILE A 154 -3.57 13.49 -0.45
CA ILE A 154 -4.97 13.86 -0.18
C ILE A 154 -5.22 15.27 -0.72
N GLY A 155 -4.27 16.17 -0.50
CA GLY A 155 -4.34 17.57 -0.92
C GLY A 155 -5.23 18.42 0.00
N HIS A 156 -4.93 19.72 0.06
CA HIS A 156 -5.75 20.71 0.78
C HIS A 156 -6.85 21.34 -0.06
N SER A 157 -6.63 21.44 -1.37
CA SER A 157 -7.58 21.98 -2.33
C SER A 157 -8.03 20.86 -3.25
N GLY A 158 -9.34 20.69 -3.40
CA GLY A 158 -9.91 19.80 -4.41
C GLY A 158 -10.33 18.41 -3.94
N LEU A 159 -10.57 17.54 -4.93
CA LEU A 159 -11.16 16.21 -4.82
C LEU A 159 -10.10 15.13 -5.10
N SER A 160 -9.89 14.28 -4.09
CA SER A 160 -9.00 13.12 -4.16
C SER A 160 -9.76 11.84 -3.83
N VAL A 161 -9.37 10.75 -4.46
CA VAL A 161 -10.02 9.45 -4.35
C VAL A 161 -8.99 8.37 -4.05
N GLU A 162 -9.21 7.62 -2.97
CA GLU A 162 -8.44 6.43 -2.63
C GLU A 162 -9.22 5.18 -3.04
N ILE A 163 -8.60 4.32 -3.85
CA ILE A 163 -9.13 3.01 -4.22
C ILE A 163 -8.21 1.94 -3.66
N LYS A 164 -8.76 0.94 -2.95
CA LYS A 164 -8.04 -0.31 -2.65
C LYS A 164 -8.40 -1.34 -3.71
N PRO A 165 -7.57 -1.53 -4.75
CA PRO A 165 -7.95 -2.30 -5.93
C PRO A 165 -8.03 -3.80 -5.64
N LYS A 166 -7.28 -4.28 -4.64
CA LYS A 166 -7.16 -5.70 -4.26
C LYS A 166 -6.49 -6.52 -5.38
N TRP A 167 -6.76 -7.82 -5.43
CA TRP A 167 -6.02 -8.78 -6.26
C TRP A 167 -6.58 -8.76 -7.68
N GLY A 168 -5.74 -8.47 -8.68
CA GLY A 168 -6.09 -8.31 -10.09
C GLY A 168 -5.91 -9.55 -10.97
N PHE A 169 -5.67 -10.73 -10.38
CA PHE A 169 -5.46 -11.98 -11.11
C PHE A 169 -6.09 -13.20 -10.41
N MET A 170 -6.28 -14.28 -11.17
CA MET A 170 -6.54 -15.63 -10.65
C MET A 170 -5.21 -16.39 -10.42
N PRO A 171 -5.12 -17.25 -9.39
CA PRO A 171 -3.91 -18.04 -9.12
C PRO A 171 -3.59 -19.02 -10.25
N SER A 172 -2.35 -19.50 -10.30
CA SER A 172 -1.92 -20.52 -11.26
C SER A 172 -2.54 -21.89 -10.91
N ALA A 173 -3.28 -22.46 -11.85
CA ALA A 173 -3.91 -23.78 -11.70
C ALA A 173 -2.90 -24.92 -11.41
N ALA A 174 -1.65 -24.79 -11.87
CA ALA A 174 -0.60 -25.78 -11.64
C ALA A 174 -0.28 -26.00 -10.15
N HIS A 175 -0.60 -25.02 -9.31
CA HIS A 175 -0.25 -25.05 -7.91
C HIS A 175 -1.41 -25.28 -6.94
N LEU A 176 -2.62 -25.42 -7.46
CA LEU A 176 -3.82 -25.64 -6.65
C LEU A 176 -4.05 -27.13 -6.42
N SER A 177 -4.58 -27.48 -5.25
CA SER A 177 -5.07 -28.83 -5.00
C SER A 177 -6.35 -29.12 -5.80
N PRO A 178 -6.69 -30.40 -6.08
CA PRO A 178 -7.95 -30.76 -6.74
C PRO A 178 -9.20 -30.20 -6.01
N ASP A 179 -9.14 -30.08 -4.69
CA ASP A 179 -10.26 -29.60 -3.86
C ASP A 179 -10.47 -28.08 -3.97
N THR A 180 -9.39 -27.31 -4.13
CA THR A 180 -9.44 -25.84 -4.17
C THR A 180 -9.46 -25.28 -5.59
N LEU A 181 -8.99 -26.06 -6.59
CA LEU A 181 -8.88 -25.64 -7.98
C LEU A 181 -10.21 -25.14 -8.58
N PRO A 182 -11.35 -25.86 -8.48
CA PRO A 182 -12.59 -25.42 -9.12
C PRO A 182 -13.05 -24.04 -8.64
N VAL A 183 -12.91 -23.76 -7.35
CA VAL A 183 -13.41 -22.53 -6.73
C VAL A 183 -12.43 -21.36 -6.89
N LYS A 184 -11.13 -21.58 -6.72
CA LYS A 184 -10.09 -20.55 -6.86
C LYS A 184 -9.87 -20.12 -8.32
N MET A 185 -10.17 -20.98 -9.29
CA MET A 185 -10.15 -20.63 -10.73
C MET A 185 -11.45 -19.96 -11.21
N GLN A 186 -12.54 -20.04 -10.46
CA GLN A 186 -13.83 -19.46 -10.84
C GLN A 186 -14.10 -18.11 -10.17
N THR A 187 -13.76 -17.96 -8.89
CA THR A 187 -14.04 -16.75 -8.10
C THR A 187 -12.74 -16.12 -7.59
N CYS A 188 -12.57 -14.81 -7.78
CA CYS A 188 -11.37 -14.14 -7.30
C CYS A 188 -11.31 -14.09 -5.76
N ARG A 189 -10.08 -13.98 -5.22
CA ARG A 189 -9.80 -13.91 -3.77
C ARG A 189 -10.69 -12.91 -3.02
N PHE A 190 -10.88 -11.72 -3.58
CA PHE A 190 -11.68 -10.66 -2.97
C PHE A 190 -13.16 -11.05 -2.83
N CYS A 191 -13.76 -11.59 -3.90
CA CYS A 191 -15.17 -11.95 -3.88
C CYS A 191 -15.44 -13.10 -2.88
N MET A 192 -14.56 -14.11 -2.84
CA MET A 192 -14.65 -15.17 -1.84
C MET A 192 -14.53 -14.62 -0.41
N HIS A 193 -13.51 -13.79 -0.15
CA HIS A 193 -13.27 -13.24 1.19
C HIS A 193 -14.41 -12.33 1.66
N LYS A 194 -14.97 -11.53 0.75
CA LYS A 194 -16.11 -10.66 1.06
C LYS A 194 -17.33 -11.47 1.50
N TYR A 195 -17.61 -12.57 0.82
CA TYR A 195 -18.67 -13.50 1.23
C TYR A 195 -18.39 -14.12 2.61
N THR A 196 -17.16 -14.57 2.87
CA THR A 196 -16.80 -15.12 4.19
C THR A 196 -17.04 -14.09 5.31
N LYS A 197 -16.66 -12.82 5.09
CA LYS A 197 -16.90 -11.74 6.05
C LYS A 197 -18.38 -11.41 6.24
N SER A 198 -19.17 -11.38 5.18
CA SER A 198 -20.61 -11.11 5.31
C SER A 198 -21.33 -12.24 6.05
N LYS A 199 -20.93 -13.49 5.81
CA LYS A 199 -21.43 -14.66 6.55
C LYS A 199 -21.08 -14.59 8.04
N GLN A 200 -19.82 -14.24 8.37
CA GLN A 200 -19.38 -14.05 9.76
C GLN A 200 -20.13 -12.92 10.47
N ALA A 201 -20.49 -11.85 9.74
CA ALA A 201 -21.27 -10.74 10.25
C ALA A 201 -22.79 -10.99 10.25
N GLY A 202 -23.26 -12.22 9.98
CA GLY A 202 -24.68 -12.59 10.06
C GLY A 202 -25.54 -12.18 8.86
N PHE A 203 -24.95 -11.88 7.70
CA PHE A 203 -25.64 -11.36 6.49
C PHE A 203 -26.46 -10.07 6.68
N THR A 204 -26.42 -9.44 7.85
CA THR A 204 -27.26 -8.29 8.21
C THR A 204 -26.70 -6.93 7.79
N SER A 205 -25.49 -6.88 7.21
CA SER A 205 -24.74 -5.63 7.10
C SER A 205 -24.35 -5.34 5.65
N SER A 206 -25.13 -4.44 5.02
CA SER A 206 -24.96 -3.85 3.67
C SER A 206 -25.17 -4.79 2.48
N ALA A 207 -25.88 -4.30 1.45
CA ALA A 207 -26.02 -4.99 0.18
C ALA A 207 -24.64 -5.40 -0.37
N PRO A 208 -24.48 -6.61 -0.94
CA PRO A 208 -23.18 -7.07 -1.39
C PRO A 208 -22.69 -6.19 -2.54
N SER A 209 -21.73 -5.29 -2.28
CA SER A 209 -21.17 -4.51 -3.40
C SER A 209 -20.61 -5.46 -4.47
N LEU A 210 -21.00 -5.21 -5.70
CA LEU A 210 -20.76 -6.10 -6.83
C LEU A 210 -19.32 -6.03 -7.36
N TYR A 211 -18.52 -5.11 -6.79
CA TYR A 211 -17.15 -4.82 -7.17
C TYR A 211 -16.34 -6.11 -7.31
N CYS A 212 -15.72 -6.26 -8.48
CA CYS A 212 -14.76 -7.31 -8.76
C CYS A 212 -13.45 -6.65 -9.18
N PRO A 213 -12.34 -6.89 -8.47
CA PRO A 213 -11.02 -6.41 -8.88
C PRO A 213 -10.66 -6.78 -10.33
N MET A 214 -11.07 -7.97 -10.81
CA MET A 214 -10.78 -8.38 -12.19
C MET A 214 -11.39 -7.42 -13.23
N ASP A 215 -12.53 -6.79 -12.92
CA ASP A 215 -13.15 -5.80 -13.80
C ASP A 215 -12.31 -4.51 -13.84
N LEU A 216 -11.77 -4.08 -12.69
CA LEU A 216 -10.88 -2.92 -12.60
C LEU A 216 -9.56 -3.14 -13.34
N TYR A 217 -8.98 -4.35 -13.23
CA TYR A 217 -7.72 -4.71 -13.89
C TYR A 217 -7.88 -5.21 -15.33
N SER A 218 -9.09 -5.14 -15.90
CA SER A 218 -9.42 -5.78 -17.17
C SER A 218 -8.78 -5.13 -18.40
N ASN A 219 -8.33 -3.87 -18.30
CA ASN A 219 -7.97 -3.02 -19.44
C ASN A 219 -9.10 -2.88 -20.48
N ASP A 220 -10.35 -3.16 -20.08
CA ASP A 220 -11.56 -2.98 -20.88
C ASP A 220 -12.38 -1.83 -20.29
N SER A 221 -12.60 -0.78 -21.06
CA SER A 221 -13.22 0.45 -20.55
C SER A 221 -14.64 0.22 -19.99
N HIS A 222 -15.40 -0.72 -20.54
CA HIS A 222 -16.74 -1.04 -20.05
C HIS A 222 -16.68 -1.74 -18.68
N ARG A 223 -15.79 -2.73 -18.52
CA ARG A 223 -15.57 -3.41 -17.23
C ARG A 223 -14.96 -2.48 -16.18
N ILE A 224 -14.04 -1.60 -16.56
CA ILE A 224 -13.49 -0.58 -15.64
C ILE A 224 -14.60 0.38 -15.19
N THR A 225 -15.42 0.89 -16.12
CA THR A 225 -16.60 1.72 -15.84
C THR A 225 -17.51 1.03 -14.83
N LYS A 226 -17.83 -0.25 -15.07
CA LYS A 226 -18.61 -1.07 -14.14
C LYS A 226 -17.94 -1.18 -12.77
N ALA A 227 -16.63 -1.44 -12.71
CA ALA A 227 -15.91 -1.57 -11.46
C ALA A 227 -15.92 -0.28 -10.62
N ILE A 228 -15.72 0.89 -11.26
CA ILE A 228 -15.81 2.20 -10.60
C ILE A 228 -17.23 2.45 -10.08
N GLY A 229 -18.24 2.14 -10.89
CA GLY A 229 -19.63 2.21 -10.48
C GLY A 229 -19.95 1.31 -9.28
N ASP A 230 -19.48 0.06 -9.28
CA ASP A 230 -19.67 -0.88 -8.19
C ASP A 230 -18.94 -0.46 -6.89
N LEU A 231 -17.82 0.27 -7.02
CA LEU A 231 -17.11 0.89 -5.89
C LEU A 231 -17.94 2.03 -5.29
N TRP A 232 -18.49 2.91 -6.13
CA TRP A 232 -19.39 3.98 -5.72
C TRP A 232 -20.63 3.43 -5.01
N ASP A 233 -21.31 2.46 -5.62
CA ASP A 233 -22.53 1.86 -5.08
C ASP A 233 -22.23 1.18 -3.72
N GLY A 234 -21.08 0.54 -3.59
CA GLY A 234 -20.61 -0.02 -2.32
C GLY A 234 -20.29 1.03 -1.25
N TRP A 235 -19.72 2.17 -1.64
CA TRP A 235 -19.46 3.29 -0.75
C TRP A 235 -20.76 3.92 -0.24
N VAL A 236 -21.74 4.15 -1.12
CA VAL A 236 -23.08 4.63 -0.74
C VAL A 236 -23.78 3.64 0.18
N ALA A 237 -23.88 2.37 -0.22
CA ALA A 237 -24.60 1.34 0.54
C ALA A 237 -24.00 1.03 1.92
N SER A 238 -22.75 1.40 2.14
CA SER A 238 -22.05 1.22 3.42
C SER A 238 -21.96 2.52 4.25
N ALA A 239 -22.62 3.60 3.84
CA ALA A 239 -22.48 4.93 4.44
C ALA A 239 -21.00 5.36 4.57
N GLY A 240 -20.18 5.01 3.58
CA GLY A 240 -18.75 5.32 3.53
C GLY A 240 -17.87 4.47 4.46
N SER A 241 -18.41 3.40 5.07
CA SER A 241 -17.61 2.51 5.94
C SER A 241 -16.84 1.42 5.17
N ALA A 242 -17.19 1.15 3.90
CA ALA A 242 -16.45 0.22 3.07
C ALA A 242 -15.02 0.73 2.80
N ASN A 243 -14.03 -0.13 2.99
CA ASN A 243 -12.62 0.25 2.90
C ASN A 243 -12.02 0.13 1.48
N ASN A 244 -12.85 -0.01 0.44
CA ASN A 244 -12.38 -0.14 -0.95
C ASN A 244 -12.37 1.19 -1.71
N LEU A 245 -13.17 2.15 -1.26
CA LEU A 245 -13.27 3.49 -1.83
C LEU A 245 -13.35 4.50 -0.68
N LYS A 246 -12.46 5.50 -0.69
CA LYS A 246 -12.60 6.69 0.15
C LYS A 246 -12.51 7.92 -0.74
N ILE A 247 -13.30 8.93 -0.39
CA ILE A 247 -13.36 10.19 -1.13
C ILE A 247 -12.99 11.31 -0.16
N PHE A 248 -12.12 12.20 -0.61
CA PHE A 248 -11.63 13.34 0.14
C PHE A 248 -11.92 14.62 -0.61
N LEU A 249 -12.51 15.59 0.06
CA LEU A 249 -12.76 16.92 -0.48
C LEU A 249 -12.13 17.96 0.45
N HIS A 250 -11.27 18.80 -0.10
CA HIS A 250 -10.51 19.82 0.64
C HIS A 250 -9.77 19.23 1.87
N GLY A 251 -9.08 18.11 1.67
CA GLY A 251 -8.34 17.42 2.73
C GLY A 251 -9.19 16.60 3.71
N LYS A 252 -10.52 16.63 3.60
CA LYS A 252 -11.43 15.96 4.53
C LYS A 252 -12.09 14.76 3.87
N MET A 253 -12.05 13.62 4.54
CA MET A 253 -12.80 12.44 4.12
C MET A 253 -14.30 12.72 4.25
N ILE A 254 -15.03 12.53 3.17
CA ILE A 254 -16.49 12.72 3.13
C ILE A 254 -17.22 11.38 3.16
N LYS A 255 -18.43 11.39 3.70
CA LYS A 255 -19.36 10.25 3.70
C LYS A 255 -20.56 10.53 2.79
N PRO A 256 -21.27 9.50 2.29
CA PRO A 256 -22.41 9.67 1.41
C PRO A 256 -23.42 10.72 1.90
N ASP A 257 -23.81 10.65 3.17
CA ASP A 257 -24.80 11.55 3.79
C ASP A 257 -24.33 13.02 3.85
N ASP A 258 -23.03 13.24 4.06
CA ASP A 258 -22.41 14.58 4.13
C ASP A 258 -22.04 15.13 2.74
N SER A 259 -22.05 14.28 1.70
CA SER A 259 -21.31 14.53 0.45
C SER A 259 -22.16 14.97 -0.74
N THR A 260 -23.47 14.70 -0.75
CA THR A 260 -24.28 14.89 -1.97
C THR A 260 -24.23 16.34 -2.45
N ALA A 261 -24.53 17.31 -1.59
CA ALA A 261 -24.47 18.72 -1.95
C ALA A 261 -23.04 19.20 -2.28
N LEU A 262 -22.04 18.70 -1.55
CA LEU A 262 -20.63 19.07 -1.76
C LEU A 262 -20.12 18.57 -3.12
N LEU A 263 -20.38 17.31 -3.46
CA LEU A 263 -20.01 16.73 -4.75
C LEU A 263 -20.84 17.32 -5.90
N GLN A 264 -22.12 17.65 -5.69
CA GLN A 264 -22.94 18.36 -6.68
C GLN A 264 -22.39 19.74 -7.00
N SER A 265 -21.95 20.48 -5.98
CA SER A 265 -21.33 21.79 -6.19
C SER A 265 -20.03 21.68 -6.99
N HIS A 266 -19.24 20.64 -6.72
CA HIS A 266 -17.97 20.39 -7.41
C HIS A 266 -18.17 19.95 -8.87
N PHE A 267 -19.13 19.06 -9.13
CA PHE A 267 -19.46 18.56 -10.46
C PHE A 267 -20.49 19.41 -11.23
N ALA A 268 -20.70 20.68 -10.83
CA ALA A 268 -21.58 21.66 -11.47
C ALA A 268 -23.06 21.24 -11.62
N GLY A 269 -23.77 21.06 -10.50
CA GLY A 269 -25.26 21.07 -10.46
C GLY A 269 -25.95 19.77 -10.90
N ALA A 270 -25.29 18.63 -10.74
CA ALA A 270 -25.81 17.33 -11.15
C ALA A 270 -26.90 16.77 -10.19
N ASP A 271 -27.96 16.14 -10.71
CA ASP A 271 -28.82 15.25 -9.90
C ASP A 271 -28.03 14.02 -9.40
N THR A 272 -28.51 13.31 -8.37
CA THR A 272 -27.79 12.18 -7.74
C THR A 272 -27.41 11.04 -8.70
N VAL A 273 -28.26 10.72 -9.68
CA VAL A 273 -27.96 9.73 -10.73
C VAL A 273 -26.81 10.22 -11.62
N CYS A 274 -26.78 11.52 -11.89
CA CYS A 274 -25.73 12.15 -12.68
C CYS A 274 -24.39 12.25 -11.93
N LEU A 275 -24.37 12.22 -10.58
CA LEU A 275 -23.14 12.22 -9.79
C LEU A 275 -22.32 10.94 -9.96
N ARG A 276 -22.97 9.78 -9.90
CA ARG A 276 -22.30 8.49 -10.09
C ARG A 276 -21.64 8.44 -11.47
N ASP A 277 -22.36 8.83 -12.51
CA ASP A 277 -21.85 8.79 -13.88
C ASP A 277 -20.72 9.81 -14.10
N ARG A 278 -20.81 11.02 -13.50
CA ARG A 278 -19.72 12.01 -13.54
C ARG A 278 -18.49 11.54 -12.78
N PHE A 279 -18.68 10.92 -11.62
CA PHE A 279 -17.58 10.32 -10.86
C PHE A 279 -16.88 9.24 -11.70
N VAL A 280 -17.64 8.34 -12.31
CA VAL A 280 -17.10 7.31 -13.20
C VAL A 280 -16.37 7.93 -14.39
N ALA A 281 -16.97 8.93 -15.05
CA ALA A 281 -16.37 9.62 -16.19
C ALA A 281 -15.07 10.35 -15.83
N ALA A 282 -14.96 10.92 -14.63
CA ALA A 282 -13.76 11.60 -14.16
C ALA A 282 -12.61 10.61 -13.86
N LEU A 283 -12.92 9.44 -13.29
CA LEU A 283 -11.90 8.45 -12.91
C LEU A 283 -11.44 7.57 -14.07
N LEU A 284 -12.33 7.25 -15.02
CA LEU A 284 -12.06 6.32 -16.11
C LEU A 284 -10.78 6.63 -16.90
N PRO A 285 -10.54 7.86 -17.42
CA PRO A 285 -9.32 8.16 -18.17
C PRO A 285 -8.07 8.06 -17.27
N LEU A 286 -8.14 8.53 -16.02
CA LEU A 286 -7.02 8.48 -15.09
C LEU A 286 -6.58 7.04 -14.79
N LEU A 287 -7.55 6.12 -14.65
CA LEU A 287 -7.28 4.70 -14.41
C LEU A 287 -6.87 3.94 -15.66
N SER A 288 -7.39 4.32 -16.84
CA SER A 288 -7.14 3.60 -18.10
C SER A 288 -5.88 4.05 -18.81
N ASP A 289 -5.58 5.36 -18.78
CA ASP A 289 -4.48 5.96 -19.54
C ASP A 289 -3.15 5.91 -18.76
N THR A 290 -3.22 5.79 -17.43
CA THR A 290 -2.04 5.63 -16.58
C THR A 290 -1.61 4.16 -16.51
N PRO A 291 -0.30 3.84 -16.53
CA PRO A 291 0.16 2.45 -16.43
C PRO A 291 -0.07 1.77 -15.08
N VAL A 292 -0.53 2.48 -14.03
CA VAL A 292 -0.58 2.00 -12.64
C VAL A 292 -1.31 0.67 -12.50
N LEU A 293 -2.52 0.51 -13.06
CA LEU A 293 -3.26 -0.75 -12.94
C LEU A 293 -2.53 -1.90 -13.67
N ARG A 294 -1.93 -1.63 -14.84
CA ARG A 294 -1.17 -2.64 -15.60
C ARG A 294 0.10 -3.08 -14.85
N THR A 295 0.83 -2.12 -14.28
CA THR A 295 2.01 -2.36 -13.45
C THR A 295 1.65 -3.20 -12.23
N LEU A 296 0.61 -2.81 -11.48
CA LEU A 296 0.16 -3.56 -10.31
C LEU A 296 -0.33 -4.97 -10.68
N SER A 297 -1.11 -5.13 -11.75
CA SER A 297 -1.56 -6.46 -12.22
C SER A 297 -0.37 -7.39 -12.52
N THR A 298 0.63 -6.85 -13.23
CA THR A 298 1.85 -7.60 -13.57
C THR A 298 2.59 -7.99 -12.30
N LEU A 299 2.90 -7.03 -11.43
CA LEU A 299 3.65 -7.26 -10.20
C LEU A 299 2.94 -8.25 -9.28
N GLN A 300 1.62 -8.12 -9.06
CA GLN A 300 0.87 -9.05 -8.23
C GLN A 300 0.97 -10.49 -8.75
N ARG A 301 0.89 -10.69 -10.07
CA ARG A 301 0.89 -12.00 -10.73
C ARG A 301 2.28 -12.63 -10.81
N THR A 302 3.28 -11.88 -11.27
CA THR A 302 4.64 -12.42 -11.49
C THR A 302 5.39 -12.63 -10.18
N LEU A 303 5.02 -11.92 -9.12
CA LEU A 303 5.58 -12.10 -7.78
C LEU A 303 4.81 -13.13 -6.95
N ASP A 304 3.66 -13.61 -7.41
CA ASP A 304 2.96 -14.76 -6.80
C ASP A 304 2.63 -15.83 -7.87
N PRO A 305 3.66 -16.48 -8.45
CA PRO A 305 3.43 -17.49 -9.47
C PRO A 305 2.90 -18.80 -8.90
N LEU A 306 3.13 -19.06 -7.59
CA LEU A 306 2.85 -20.35 -6.97
C LEU A 306 1.53 -20.41 -6.20
N ASP A 307 0.87 -19.26 -5.96
CA ASP A 307 -0.15 -19.15 -4.92
C ASP A 307 0.40 -19.56 -3.53
N ILE A 308 -0.32 -19.23 -2.46
CA ILE A 308 0.08 -19.63 -1.10
C ILE A 308 0.09 -21.16 -0.94
N GLU A 309 -0.75 -21.90 -1.67
CA GLU A 309 -0.77 -23.37 -1.65
C GLU A 309 0.51 -23.96 -2.24
N GLY A 310 0.95 -23.48 -3.41
CA GLY A 310 2.19 -23.94 -4.03
C GLY A 310 3.42 -23.58 -3.22
N LEU A 311 3.48 -22.36 -2.69
CA LEU A 311 4.56 -21.93 -1.80
C LEU A 311 4.62 -22.80 -0.53
N SER A 312 3.45 -23.13 0.04
CA SER A 312 3.36 -24.01 1.21
C SER A 312 3.87 -25.42 0.92
N ARG A 313 3.58 -25.97 -0.26
CA ARG A 313 4.08 -27.29 -0.69
C ARG A 313 5.59 -27.28 -0.90
N LEU A 314 6.11 -26.30 -1.65
CA LEU A 314 7.54 -26.16 -1.89
C LEU A 314 8.35 -26.10 -0.59
N TRP A 315 7.82 -25.41 0.41
CA TRP A 315 8.37 -25.37 1.75
C TRP A 315 8.37 -26.74 2.42
N SER A 316 7.22 -27.40 2.52
CA SER A 316 7.11 -28.72 3.15
C SER A 316 8.08 -29.73 2.54
N ASP A 317 8.24 -29.69 1.23
CA ASP A 317 9.15 -30.59 0.53
C ASP A 317 10.63 -30.25 0.80
N SER A 318 10.95 -29.02 1.20
CA SER A 318 12.30 -28.56 1.54
C SER A 318 12.72 -28.91 2.98
N SER A 319 11.76 -28.99 3.90
CA SER A 319 11.99 -29.33 5.32
C SER A 319 12.11 -30.84 5.61
N SER A 320 11.98 -31.70 4.59
CA SER A 320 11.93 -33.17 4.71
C SER A 320 13.18 -33.86 5.31
N ASN A 321 14.20 -33.12 5.79
CA ASN A 321 15.41 -33.68 6.39
C ASN A 321 15.51 -33.51 7.92
N ASP A 322 14.62 -32.77 8.60
CA ASP A 322 14.58 -32.72 10.07
C ASP A 322 13.20 -32.23 10.55
N GLU A 323 12.41 -33.15 11.13
CA GLU A 323 11.06 -33.01 11.75
C GLU A 323 10.02 -32.11 11.03
N PRO A 324 8.70 -32.43 11.12
CA PRO A 324 7.67 -31.54 10.59
C PRO A 324 7.66 -30.22 11.39
N THR A 325 8.46 -29.25 10.94
CA THR A 325 8.43 -27.89 11.46
C THR A 325 7.10 -27.29 11.03
N ASP A 326 6.17 -27.24 11.98
CA ASP A 326 4.92 -26.51 11.84
C ASP A 326 5.24 -25.10 11.32
N TRP A 327 4.50 -24.64 10.31
CA TRP A 327 4.65 -23.28 9.77
C TRP A 327 4.43 -22.23 10.88
N ASN A 328 3.86 -22.59 12.04
CA ASN A 328 3.74 -21.71 13.20
C ASN A 328 5.06 -21.46 13.97
N VAL A 329 6.16 -22.18 13.67
CA VAL A 329 7.47 -22.05 14.34
C VAL A 329 8.52 -21.46 13.39
N LEU A 330 8.16 -20.37 12.69
CA LEU A 330 9.08 -19.69 11.77
C LEU A 330 10.19 -19.00 12.57
N ASN A 331 11.39 -19.56 12.54
CA ASN A 331 12.63 -18.82 12.83
C ASN A 331 13.15 -18.17 11.53
N PHE A 332 12.27 -17.55 10.75
CA PHE A 332 12.73 -16.86 9.55
C PHE A 332 13.35 -15.52 9.94
N VAL A 333 14.60 -15.35 9.54
CA VAL A 333 15.25 -14.05 9.60
C VAL A 333 14.56 -13.12 8.60
N GLN A 334 14.11 -11.96 9.09
CA GLN A 334 13.54 -10.92 8.24
C GLN A 334 14.56 -10.53 7.17
N PRO A 335 14.14 -10.32 5.91
CA PRO A 335 15.09 -10.04 4.84
C PRO A 335 15.81 -8.70 5.05
N SER A 336 17.12 -8.69 4.83
CA SER A 336 17.88 -7.43 4.85
C SER A 336 17.62 -6.61 3.58
N LEU A 337 18.02 -5.34 3.59
CA LEU A 337 17.90 -4.47 2.42
C LEU A 337 18.76 -4.98 1.24
N GLU A 338 19.94 -5.53 1.54
CA GLU A 338 20.83 -6.15 0.54
C GLU A 338 20.18 -7.39 -0.08
N GLU A 339 19.53 -8.21 0.74
CA GLU A 339 18.80 -9.39 0.26
C GLU A 339 17.67 -8.99 -0.69
N TRP A 340 16.90 -7.94 -0.36
CA TRP A 340 15.88 -7.40 -1.25
C TRP A 340 16.45 -6.87 -2.57
N SER A 341 17.57 -6.15 -2.52
CA SER A 341 18.24 -5.67 -3.73
C SER A 341 18.68 -6.83 -4.62
N PHE A 342 19.28 -7.87 -4.03
CA PHE A 342 19.72 -9.07 -4.74
C PHE A 342 18.54 -9.87 -5.31
N PHE A 343 17.44 -9.98 -4.58
CA PHE A 343 16.20 -10.57 -5.08
C PHE A 343 15.69 -9.84 -6.31
N LEU A 344 15.69 -8.49 -6.31
CA LEU A 344 15.23 -7.73 -7.47
C LEU A 344 16.15 -7.90 -8.68
N ASP A 345 17.46 -7.99 -8.48
CA ASP A 345 18.40 -8.29 -9.56
C ASP A 345 18.06 -9.63 -10.22
N GLN A 346 17.76 -10.67 -9.41
CA GLN A 346 17.30 -11.96 -9.91
C GLN A 346 15.92 -11.88 -10.57
N TYR A 347 14.96 -11.15 -9.98
CA TYR A 347 13.62 -10.99 -10.53
C TYR A 347 13.65 -10.37 -11.93
N PHE A 348 14.46 -9.33 -12.15
CA PHE A 348 14.58 -8.69 -13.46
C PHE A 348 15.43 -9.47 -14.47
N SER A 349 16.47 -10.19 -14.04
CA SER A 349 17.39 -10.90 -14.94
C SER A 349 16.99 -12.35 -15.23
N LEU A 350 16.49 -13.06 -14.22
CA LEU A 350 16.28 -14.52 -14.22
C LEU A 350 14.85 -14.94 -13.95
N GLY A 351 13.98 -14.05 -13.41
CA GLY A 351 12.62 -14.42 -13.02
C GLY A 351 11.82 -15.07 -14.15
N LYS A 352 12.00 -14.60 -15.40
CA LYS A 352 11.36 -15.19 -16.59
C LYS A 352 11.93 -16.55 -17.03
N SER A 353 13.10 -16.93 -16.53
CA SER A 353 13.79 -18.17 -16.88
C SER A 353 13.51 -19.32 -15.92
N PHE A 354 12.92 -19.03 -14.75
CA PHE A 354 12.54 -20.05 -13.79
C PHE A 354 11.35 -20.86 -14.31
N ASP A 355 11.44 -22.19 -14.20
CA ASP A 355 10.28 -23.06 -14.38
C ASP A 355 9.40 -22.95 -13.13
N HIS A 356 8.45 -22.01 -13.18
CA HIS A 356 7.49 -21.85 -12.10
C HIS A 356 6.53 -23.03 -11.99
N GLY A 357 6.30 -23.79 -13.07
CA GLY A 357 5.45 -24.99 -13.03
C GLY A 357 6.06 -26.12 -12.20
N ASN A 358 7.39 -26.23 -12.22
CA ASN A 358 8.17 -27.17 -11.41
C ASN A 358 9.21 -26.42 -10.55
N PRO A 359 8.79 -25.72 -9.49
CA PRO A 359 9.67 -24.85 -8.73
C PRO A 359 10.75 -25.65 -8.01
N ASP A 360 12.02 -25.27 -8.20
CA ASP A 360 13.15 -25.85 -7.47
C ASP A 360 13.15 -25.39 -6.00
N LYS A 361 13.27 -26.35 -5.08
CA LYS A 361 13.39 -26.14 -3.63
C LYS A 361 14.56 -25.25 -3.26
N ALA A 362 15.65 -25.28 -4.05
CA ALA A 362 16.80 -24.40 -3.87
C ALA A 362 16.42 -22.90 -3.96
N ASN A 363 15.33 -22.58 -4.66
CA ASN A 363 14.84 -21.22 -4.86
C ASN A 363 13.70 -20.82 -3.90
N LEU A 364 13.46 -21.61 -2.83
CA LEU A 364 12.41 -21.33 -1.86
C LEU A 364 12.46 -19.90 -1.29
N ARG A 365 13.66 -19.41 -0.95
CA ARG A 365 13.84 -18.05 -0.43
C ARG A 365 13.43 -16.98 -1.45
N TYR A 366 13.73 -17.18 -2.73
CA TYR A 366 13.27 -16.30 -3.81
C TYR A 366 11.74 -16.22 -3.86
N TYR A 367 11.05 -17.37 -3.82
CA TYR A 367 9.59 -17.41 -3.88
C TYR A 367 8.93 -16.80 -2.65
N ILE A 368 9.56 -16.90 -1.47
CA ILE A 368 9.10 -16.22 -0.26
C ILE A 368 9.18 -14.70 -0.43
N LEU A 369 10.32 -14.17 -0.86
CA LEU A 369 10.50 -12.73 -1.07
C LEU A 369 9.54 -12.20 -2.15
N ALA A 370 9.37 -12.95 -3.24
CA ALA A 370 8.39 -12.65 -4.27
C ALA A 370 6.97 -12.57 -3.66
N TYR A 371 6.55 -13.58 -2.89
CA TYR A 371 5.21 -13.60 -2.30
C TYR A 371 4.97 -12.43 -1.34
N LEU A 372 5.93 -12.08 -0.48
CA LEU A 372 5.83 -10.93 0.44
C LEU A 372 5.64 -9.60 -0.31
N LEU A 373 6.36 -9.44 -1.42
CA LEU A 373 6.25 -8.26 -2.26
C LEU A 373 4.93 -8.25 -3.06
N SER A 374 4.48 -9.40 -3.58
CA SER A 374 3.14 -9.56 -4.15
C SER A 374 2.04 -9.19 -3.14
N ALA A 375 2.16 -9.66 -1.89
CA ALA A 375 1.24 -9.33 -0.80
C ALA A 375 1.19 -7.83 -0.50
N THR A 376 2.31 -7.11 -0.67
CA THR A 376 2.36 -5.65 -0.59
C THR A 376 1.51 -5.01 -1.69
N PHE A 377 1.71 -5.41 -2.95
CA PHE A 377 0.92 -4.86 -4.07
C PHE A 377 -0.55 -5.30 -4.08
N LYS A 378 -0.88 -6.43 -3.46
CA LYS A 378 -2.27 -6.92 -3.27
C LYS A 378 -3.07 -6.11 -2.24
N ASP A 379 -2.39 -5.41 -1.33
CA ASP A 379 -3.01 -4.63 -0.24
C ASP A 379 -2.70 -3.14 -0.29
N CYS A 380 -1.97 -2.68 -1.30
CA CYS A 380 -1.72 -1.27 -1.57
C CYS A 380 -3.02 -0.50 -1.90
N SER A 381 -2.91 0.82 -1.96
CA SER A 381 -3.99 1.72 -2.37
C SER A 381 -3.54 2.60 -3.54
N ILE A 382 -4.47 3.01 -4.38
CA ILE A 382 -4.25 3.97 -5.47
C ILE A 382 -4.92 5.28 -5.05
N MET A 383 -4.17 6.38 -5.02
CA MET A 383 -4.69 7.72 -4.80
C MET A 383 -4.76 8.47 -6.13
N ILE A 384 -5.91 9.08 -6.40
CA ILE A 384 -6.23 9.78 -7.64
C ILE A 384 -6.65 11.21 -7.29
N ASN A 385 -5.99 12.22 -7.83
CA ASN A 385 -6.38 13.63 -7.66
C ASN A 385 -7.06 14.14 -8.94
N LEU A 386 -8.27 14.69 -8.81
CA LEU A 386 -9.13 15.07 -9.94
C LEU A 386 -8.98 16.54 -10.38
N ASP A 387 -8.42 17.42 -9.56
CA ASP A 387 -8.46 18.88 -9.79
C ASP A 387 -7.19 19.44 -10.42
N ARG A 388 -6.90 19.02 -11.65
CA ARG A 388 -5.65 19.42 -12.33
C ARG A 388 -5.87 20.26 -13.56
N GLU A 389 -5.95 21.57 -13.35
CA GLU A 389 -5.66 22.55 -14.40
C GLU A 389 -4.17 22.92 -14.50
N ASN A 390 -3.28 22.62 -13.53
CA ASN A 390 -1.97 23.30 -13.49
C ASN A 390 -0.75 22.60 -12.84
N GLU A 391 -0.61 21.26 -12.85
CA GLU A 391 0.59 20.65 -12.23
C GLU A 391 1.37 19.61 -13.07
N GLN A 392 2.69 19.59 -12.85
CA GLN A 392 3.73 18.82 -13.53
C GLN A 392 3.89 17.35 -13.03
N HIS A 393 3.17 16.95 -11.99
CA HIS A 393 3.24 15.62 -11.37
C HIS A 393 2.19 14.62 -11.92
N SER A 394 2.21 13.34 -11.56
CA SER A 394 1.14 12.39 -11.93
C SER A 394 -0.09 12.60 -11.05
N ALA A 395 -1.28 12.51 -11.64
CA ALA A 395 -2.56 12.54 -10.92
C ALA A 395 -2.83 11.24 -10.14
N VAL A 396 -2.14 10.15 -10.49
CA VAL A 396 -2.39 8.81 -9.95
C VAL A 396 -1.12 8.27 -9.27
N ARG A 397 -1.23 7.92 -8.00
CA ARG A 397 -0.11 7.43 -7.19
C ARG A 397 -0.48 6.16 -6.43
N VAL A 398 0.51 5.32 -6.18
CA VAL A 398 0.36 4.10 -5.36
C VAL A 398 0.91 4.37 -3.96
N ILE A 399 0.12 4.04 -2.94
CA ILE A 399 0.44 4.24 -1.51
C ILE A 399 0.24 2.92 -0.74
N ASP A 400 0.55 2.92 0.56
CA ASP A 400 0.49 1.74 1.44
C ASP A 400 1.44 0.59 0.99
N LEU A 401 2.66 0.95 0.60
CA LEU A 401 3.68 0.04 0.03
C LEU A 401 4.67 -0.52 1.07
N ASP A 402 4.32 -0.48 2.34
CA ASP A 402 5.14 -1.09 3.40
C ASP A 402 5.21 -2.60 3.22
N ILE A 403 6.44 -3.11 3.26
CA ILE A 403 6.73 -4.54 3.14
C ILE A 403 6.06 -5.32 4.26
N LYS A 404 5.68 -6.56 3.97
CA LYS A 404 5.03 -7.43 4.93
C LYS A 404 6.07 -8.33 5.59
N ASP A 405 5.93 -8.49 6.90
CA ASP A 405 6.77 -9.41 7.68
C ASP A 405 6.58 -10.86 7.24
N ILE A 406 7.68 -11.61 7.22
CA ILE A 406 7.68 -13.02 6.85
C ILE A 406 6.78 -13.88 7.74
N ASP A 407 6.65 -13.49 9.01
CA ASP A 407 5.83 -14.19 10.01
C ASP A 407 4.33 -14.18 9.65
N ARG A 408 3.91 -13.30 8.73
CA ARG A 408 2.52 -13.24 8.27
C ARG A 408 2.14 -14.38 7.33
N LEU A 409 3.09 -15.10 6.74
CA LEU A 409 2.80 -16.17 5.80
C LEU A 409 1.92 -17.27 6.42
N ALA A 410 2.14 -17.59 7.69
CA ALA A 410 1.37 -18.58 8.45
C ALA A 410 -0.11 -18.22 8.46
N LYS A 411 -0.36 -16.98 8.89
CA LYS A 411 -1.68 -16.39 8.97
C LYS A 411 -2.35 -16.32 7.60
N TRP A 412 -1.61 -15.98 6.54
CA TRP A 412 -2.20 -15.89 5.21
C TRP A 412 -2.58 -17.24 4.63
N ARG A 413 -1.77 -18.28 4.88
CA ARG A 413 -2.11 -19.67 4.50
C ARG A 413 -3.40 -20.11 5.20
N THR A 414 -3.48 -19.93 6.51
CA THR A 414 -4.69 -20.27 7.29
C THR A 414 -5.91 -19.51 6.79
N LEU A 415 -5.76 -18.20 6.58
CA LEU A 415 -6.83 -17.34 6.07
C LEU A 415 -7.26 -17.73 4.63
N ASP A 416 -6.35 -18.22 3.79
CA ASP A 416 -6.70 -18.71 2.45
C ASP A 416 -7.61 -19.94 2.55
N LYS A 417 -7.17 -20.94 3.35
CA LYS A 417 -7.94 -22.15 3.61
C LYS A 417 -9.33 -21.85 4.16
N GLU A 418 -9.44 -21.01 5.20
CA GLU A 418 -10.72 -20.61 5.79
C GLU A 418 -11.68 -19.99 4.77
N ILE A 419 -11.15 -19.18 3.85
CA ILE A 419 -11.98 -18.48 2.86
C ILE A 419 -12.46 -19.43 1.79
N VAL A 420 -11.59 -20.30 1.31
CA VAL A 420 -11.96 -21.33 0.33
C VAL A 420 -13.01 -22.27 0.94
N GLU A 421 -12.76 -22.82 2.13
CA GLU A 421 -13.71 -23.72 2.82
C GLU A 421 -15.08 -23.08 3.06
N ALA A 422 -15.11 -21.80 3.43
CA ALA A 422 -16.35 -21.06 3.61
C ALA A 422 -17.12 -20.86 2.30
N TYR A 423 -16.40 -20.74 1.18
CA TYR A 423 -16.97 -20.39 -0.12
C TYR A 423 -17.32 -21.61 -0.99
N THR A 424 -16.69 -22.78 -0.77
CA THR A 424 -17.08 -24.04 -1.44
C THR A 424 -18.51 -24.48 -1.11
N ARG A 425 -19.08 -23.97 -0.01
CA ARG A 425 -20.44 -24.29 0.46
C ARG A 425 -21.51 -23.32 -0.07
N VAL A 426 -21.26 -22.63 -1.18
CA VAL A 426 -22.15 -21.60 -1.74
C VAL A 426 -22.93 -22.18 -2.93
N ASP A 427 -24.26 -22.05 -2.91
CA ASP A 427 -25.13 -22.57 -3.96
C ASP A 427 -24.95 -21.84 -5.31
N HIS A 428 -24.63 -20.54 -5.27
CA HIS A 428 -24.41 -19.70 -6.45
C HIS A 428 -23.02 -19.08 -6.44
N VAL A 429 -22.08 -19.77 -7.10
CA VAL A 429 -20.68 -19.33 -7.20
C VAL A 429 -20.55 -18.19 -8.22
N LYS A 430 -20.13 -17.00 -7.78
CA LYS A 430 -19.85 -15.85 -8.66
C LYS A 430 -18.74 -16.21 -9.67
N ARG A 431 -18.98 -16.04 -10.96
CA ARG A 431 -17.93 -16.17 -11.98
C ARG A 431 -17.21 -14.84 -12.15
N CYS A 432 -15.92 -14.81 -11.83
CA CYS A 432 -15.04 -13.67 -12.08
C CYS A 432 -14.20 -13.93 -13.34
N VAL A 433 -13.98 -12.90 -14.16
CA VAL A 433 -13.26 -13.03 -15.44
C VAL A 433 -11.91 -12.35 -15.35
N ASP A 434 -10.83 -13.10 -15.32
CA ASP A 434 -9.49 -12.54 -15.44
C ASP A 434 -9.17 -12.29 -16.93
N ALA A 435 -8.87 -11.03 -17.29
CA ALA A 435 -8.64 -10.65 -18.69
C ALA A 435 -7.39 -11.32 -19.31
N HIS A 436 -6.45 -11.80 -18.49
CA HIS A 436 -5.28 -12.54 -18.98
C HIS A 436 -5.56 -14.02 -19.25
N TYR A 437 -6.62 -14.57 -18.67
CA TYR A 437 -7.13 -15.89 -19.02
C TYR A 437 -8.29 -15.70 -19.99
N THR A 438 -7.99 -15.37 -21.24
CA THR A 438 -8.94 -15.58 -22.34
C THR A 438 -9.06 -17.08 -22.54
N CYS A 439 -9.89 -17.71 -21.72
CA CYS A 439 -10.35 -19.03 -21.97
C CYS A 439 -11.37 -18.93 -23.12
N ASP A 440 -10.95 -19.36 -24.31
CA ASP A 440 -11.87 -20.04 -25.23
C ASP A 440 -12.50 -21.19 -24.42
N ILE A 441 -13.70 -20.97 -23.89
CA ILE A 441 -14.58 -22.01 -23.33
C ILE A 441 -15.75 -22.16 -24.28
#